data_AF-H1LTW6-F1
#
_entry.id   AF-H1LTW6-F1
#
_cell.length_a   1.000
_cell.length_b   1.000
_cell.length_c   1.000
_cell.angle_alpha   90.00
_cell.angle_beta   90.00
_cell.angle_gamma   90.00
#
_symmetry.space_group_name_H-M   'P 1'
#
loop_
_entity.id
_entity.type
_entity.pdbx_description
1 polymer ?
#
loop_
_entity_poly.entity_id
_entity_poly.type
_entity_poly.pdbx_seq_one_letter_code
_entity_poly.pdbx_strand_id
1 'polypeptide(L)' 'MAELNLKQINARLNEEFRGEKRKLVFWYDDKAEFAEDIKDIELDNAKVYFLQPDNQFYKVLFGAKG' A
#
# COMPACT_ATOMS: atom_id res chain seq x y z
N MET A 1 -13.32 5.81 19.69
CA MET A 1 -12.16 5.48 18.84
C MET A 1 -12.75 5.09 17.50
N ALA A 2 -12.43 5.77 16.41
CA ALA A 2 -12.96 5.36 15.10
C ALA A 2 -12.26 4.06 14.73
N GLU A 3 -12.98 2.95 14.68
CA GLU A 3 -12.50 1.71 14.05
C GLU A 3 -12.17 2.04 12.60
N LEU A 4 -10.88 2.06 12.29
CA LEU A 4 -10.41 2.25 10.93
C LEU A 4 -10.81 1.00 10.15
N ASN A 5 -11.78 1.12 9.26
CA ASN A 5 -12.21 0.01 8.41
C ASN A 5 -11.60 0.16 7.01
N LEU A 6 -11.53 -0.96 6.26
CA LEU A 6 -10.94 -0.99 4.91
C LEU A 6 -11.51 0.10 3.98
N LYS A 7 -12.80 0.45 4.12
CA LYS A 7 -13.42 1.53 3.33
C LYS A 7 -12.78 2.89 3.57
N GLN A 8 -12.42 3.22 4.81
CA GLN A 8 -11.73 4.46 5.13
C GLN A 8 -10.30 4.48 4.58
N ILE A 9 -9.61 3.33 4.61
CA ILE A 9 -8.27 3.16 4.03
C ILE A 9 -8.33 3.40 2.51
N ASN A 10 -9.30 2.77 1.82
CA ASN A 10 -9.51 2.95 0.38
C ASN A 10 -9.79 4.41 0.02
N ALA A 11 -10.70 5.07 0.75
CA ALA A 11 -11.04 6.46 0.50
C ALA A 11 -9.83 7.38 0.62
N ARG A 12 -9.02 7.19 1.67
CA ARG A 12 -7.82 8.00 1.92
C ARG A 12 -6.73 7.74 0.89
N LEU A 13 -6.49 6.49 0.51
CA LEU A 13 -5.50 6.16 -0.52
C LEU A 13 -5.93 6.70 -1.88
N ASN A 14 -7.21 6.58 -2.25
CA ASN A 14 -7.70 7.14 -3.51
C ASN A 14 -7.58 8.66 -3.53
N GLU A 15 -7.82 9.36 -2.41
CA GLU A 15 -7.55 10.79 -2.30
C GLU A 15 -6.06 11.09 -2.46
N GLU A 16 -5.18 10.32 -1.83
CA GLU A 16 -3.74 10.49 -1.97
C GLU A 16 -3.26 10.25 -3.41
N PHE A 17 -3.81 9.26 -4.11
CA PHE A 17 -3.45 8.98 -5.50
C PHE A 17 -4.13 9.94 -6.50
N ARG A 18 -4.91 10.93 -6.06
CA ARG A 18 -5.38 12.00 -6.94
C ARG A 18 -4.23 12.91 -7.38
N GLY A 19 -4.19 13.18 -8.69
CA GLY A 19 -3.24 14.09 -9.32
C GLY A 19 -2.31 13.38 -10.30
N GLU A 20 -1.46 14.17 -10.95
CA GLU A 20 -0.66 13.70 -12.09
C GLU A 20 0.73 13.16 -11.70
N LYS A 21 1.15 13.38 -10.45
CA LYS A 21 2.47 12.94 -9.96
C LYS A 21 2.42 11.49 -9.49
N ARG A 22 3.34 10.66 -9.99
CA ARG A 22 3.54 9.29 -9.51
C ARG A 22 3.91 9.31 -8.02
N LYS A 23 3.09 8.65 -7.20
CA LYS A 23 3.34 8.42 -5.77
C LYS A 23 3.63 6.95 -5.51
N LEU A 24 4.47 6.68 -4.51
CA LEU A 24 4.73 5.34 -3.98
C LEU A 24 4.37 5.36 -2.49
N VAL A 25 3.41 4.52 -2.09
CA VAL A 25 2.95 4.42 -0.70
C VAL A 25 3.42 3.08 -0.15
N PHE A 26 4.18 3.14 0.95
CA PHE A 26 4.51 1.97 1.73
C PHE A 26 3.54 1.87 2.89
N TRP A 27 2.76 0.79 2.90
CA TRP A 27 1.87 0.48 4.01
C TRP A 27 2.56 -0.53 4.93
N TYR A 28 2.47 -0.29 6.22
CA TYR A 28 3.03 -1.13 7.27
C TYR A 28 1.97 -1.33 8.35
N ASP A 29 1.68 -2.59 8.63
CA ASP A 29 0.74 -3.05 9.64
C ASP A 29 1.51 -3.94 10.60
N ASP A 30 1.79 -3.43 11.80
CA ASP A 30 2.65 -4.07 12.79
C ASP A 30 2.01 -5.31 13.41
N LYS A 31 0.67 -5.33 13.48
CA LYS A 31 -0.12 -6.42 14.05
C LYS A 31 -0.72 -7.35 13.01
N ALA A 32 -0.55 -7.04 11.72
CA ALA A 32 -1.15 -7.76 10.61
C ALA A 32 -2.69 -7.87 10.72
N GLU A 33 -3.33 -6.88 11.33
CA GLU A 33 -4.78 -6.83 11.54
C GLU A 33 -5.57 -6.77 10.23
N PHE A 34 -4.95 -6.31 9.14
CA PHE A 34 -5.58 -6.14 7.84
C PHE A 34 -4.90 -6.96 6.74
N ALA A 35 -4.10 -7.96 7.09
CA ALA A 35 -3.34 -8.75 6.10
C ALA A 35 -4.23 -9.53 5.11
N GLU A 36 -5.46 -9.87 5.53
CA GLU A 36 -6.46 -10.48 4.65
C GLU A 36 -7.26 -9.41 3.91
N ASP A 37 -7.76 -8.39 4.61
CA ASP A 37 -8.58 -7.30 4.06
C ASP A 37 -7.86 -6.47 3.00
N ILE A 38 -6.53 -6.29 3.12
CA ILE A 38 -5.75 -5.50 2.16
C ILE A 38 -5.81 -6.10 0.75
N LYS A 39 -6.08 -7.41 0.63
CA LYS A 39 -6.20 -8.07 -0.67
C LYS A 39 -7.43 -7.59 -1.46
N ASP A 40 -8.44 -7.09 -0.76
CA ASP A 40 -9.69 -6.57 -1.32
C ASP A 40 -9.64 -5.05 -1.51
N ILE A 41 -8.45 -4.45 -1.52
CA ILE A 41 -8.27 -3.02 -1.73
C ILE A 41 -8.60 -2.65 -3.19
N GLU A 42 -9.46 -1.65 -3.37
CA GLU A 42 -9.83 -1.12 -4.68
C GLU A 42 -9.36 0.33 -4.80
N LEU A 43 -8.38 0.55 -5.70
CA LEU A 43 -7.82 1.87 -5.98
C LEU A 43 -8.09 2.26 -7.44
N ASP A 44 -8.67 3.45 -7.66
CA ASP A 44 -9.13 3.90 -8.98
C ASP A 44 -7.97 4.23 -9.94
N ASN A 45 -6.87 4.80 -9.41
CA ASN A 45 -5.76 5.34 -10.21
C ASN A 45 -4.39 4.73 -9.83
N ALA A 46 -4.38 3.53 -9.24
CA ALA A 46 -3.15 2.89 -8.80
C ALA A 46 -3.12 1.39 -9.16
N LYS A 47 -1.92 0.89 -9.46
CA LYS A 47 -1.66 -0.55 -9.50
C LYS A 47 -1.21 -1.01 -8.12
N VAL A 48 -1.86 -2.03 -7.59
CA VAL A 48 -1.54 -2.61 -6.29
C VAL A 48 -0.60 -3.79 -6.49
N TYR A 49 0.51 -3.81 -5.76
CA TYR A 49 1.45 -4.92 -5.72
C TYR A 49 1.54 -5.43 -4.29
N PHE A 50 1.12 -6.68 -4.06
CA PHE A 50 1.25 -7.34 -2.77
C PHE A 50 2.64 -7.97 -2.64
N LEU A 51 3.39 -7.57 -1.62
CA LEU A 51 4.65 -8.22 -1.29
C LEU A 51 4.36 -9.54 -0.57
N GLN A 52 5.04 -10.60 -0.99
CA GLN A 52 4.98 -11.88 -0.29
C GLN A 52 5.69 -11.78 1.06
N PRO A 53 5.30 -12.58 2.08
CA PRO A 53 5.89 -12.54 3.41
C PRO A 53 7.41 -12.68 3.44
N ASP A 54 7.97 -13.42 2.49
CA ASP A 54 9.40 -13.67 2.32
C ASP A 54 10.15 -12.54 1.58
N ASN A 55 9.43 -11.56 1.01
CA ASN A 55 9.99 -10.53 0.14
C ASN A 55 9.58 -9.10 0.54
N GLN A 56 9.17 -8.88 1.79
CA GLN A 56 8.66 -7.60 2.29
C GLN A 56 9.69 -6.44 2.23
N PHE A 57 10.99 -6.73 2.08
CA PHE A 57 12.05 -5.72 1.94
C PHE A 57 13.11 -6.01 0.87
N TYR A 58 12.86 -6.93 -0.09
CA TYR A 58 13.83 -7.21 -1.15
C TYR A 58 13.72 -6.22 -2.32
N LYS A 59 13.81 -4.90 -2.07
CA LYS A 59 14.13 -3.90 -3.12
C LYS A 59 14.36 -2.48 -2.58
N VAL A 60 15.45 -2.29 -1.84
CA VAL A 60 16.20 -1.04 -1.88
C VAL A 60 17.68 -1.42 -1.92
N LEU A 61 18.26 -1.61 -3.12
CA LEU A 61 19.70 -1.44 -3.43
C LEU A 61 20.14 -1.90 -4.84
N PHE A 62 19.27 -2.40 -5.71
CA PHE A 62 19.64 -2.64 -7.13
C PHE A 62 19.32 -1.41 -8.00
N GLY A 63 20.14 -0.37 -7.85
CA GLY A 63 20.06 0.84 -8.69
C GLY A 63 21.19 1.86 -8.50
N ALA A 64 22.12 1.63 -7.57
CA ALA A 64 23.33 2.44 -7.41
C ALA A 64 24.58 1.56 -7.57
N LYS A 65 24.82 1.11 -8.80
CA LYS A 65 26.19 0.85 -9.27
C LYS A 65 26.36 1.64 -10.56
N GLY A 66 27.24 2.64 -10.50
CA GLY A 66 27.78 3.30 -11.69
C GLY A 66 28.68 2.39 -12.50
#